data_AF-A0A961I132-F1
#
_entry.id   AF-A0A961I132-F1
#
_cell.length_a   1.000
_cell.length_b   1.000
_cell.length_c   1.000
_cell.angle_alpha   90.00
_cell.angle_beta   90.00
_cell.angle_gamma   90.00
#
_symmetry.space_group_name_H-M   'P 1'
#
loop_
_entity.id
_entity.type
_entity.pdbx_description
1 polymer ?
#
loop_
_entity_poly.entity_id
_entity_poly.type
_entity_poly.pdbx_seq_one_letter_code
_entity_poly.pdbx_strand_id
1 'polypeptide(L)'
;MALKHFLAAVFAFALSAGAASSKTLTAEYLATSAVGSGSNHSMHLSEGIGMQAKRKYDFIPAGVLSFFDDGTATLIGRVVSQNNTNAYFDLAFDYDNTFLQPPNFKSENGSVVAGDTFFRDMVGGTLTGGGLLAGLNMTVARAPEDGFYATQFGSGTVTNPGANNKNSNFGMANWFMYTIDQANCQVCATGLQGRVGRTAMGDVNVDLSAVPLPGAGLLMIGGLATFAGLRRRKRKAA
;
A
#
# COMPACT_ATOMS: atom_id res chain seq x y z
N MET A 1 -37.07 -22.79 -56.86
CA MET A 1 -35.69 -22.40 -57.27
C MET A 1 -35.31 -21.19 -56.41
N ALA A 2 -34.62 -21.37 -55.28
CA ALA A 2 -33.18 -21.62 -55.11
C ALA A 2 -32.34 -20.33 -55.15
N LEU A 3 -31.87 -19.88 -53.96
CA LEU A 3 -30.58 -19.24 -53.59
C LEU A 3 -30.80 -18.59 -52.20
N LYS A 4 -30.35 -19.02 -51.01
CA LYS A 4 -29.17 -19.71 -50.46
C LYS A 4 -27.85 -18.93 -50.56
N HIS A 5 -27.39 -18.43 -49.40
CA HIS A 5 -26.05 -17.93 -49.02
C HIS A 5 -25.77 -16.46 -49.41
N PHE A 6 -25.07 -15.59 -48.69
CA PHE A 6 -23.96 -15.61 -47.71
C PHE A 6 -23.85 -14.14 -47.20
N LEU A 7 -23.51 -13.76 -45.97
CA LEU A 7 -22.17 -13.70 -45.39
C LEU A 7 -22.29 -13.08 -43.99
N ALA A 8 -21.76 -13.77 -42.98
CA ALA A 8 -21.57 -13.23 -41.64
C ALA A 8 -20.40 -12.23 -41.66
N ALA A 9 -20.65 -10.99 -41.26
CA ALA A 9 -19.60 -10.02 -41.01
C ALA A 9 -18.89 -10.37 -39.69
N VAL A 10 -17.70 -10.97 -39.79
CA VAL A 10 -16.79 -11.15 -38.67
C VAL A 10 -16.18 -9.79 -38.33
N PHE A 11 -16.63 -9.19 -37.23
CA PHE A 11 -15.94 -8.07 -36.61
C PHE A 11 -14.63 -8.57 -36.00
N ALA A 12 -13.53 -8.44 -36.73
CA ALA A 12 -12.19 -8.55 -36.16
C ALA A 12 -11.86 -7.22 -35.46
N PHE A 13 -12.19 -7.13 -34.17
CA PHE A 13 -11.62 -6.10 -33.31
C PHE A 13 -10.14 -6.42 -33.13
N ALA A 14 -9.28 -5.67 -33.82
CA ALA A 14 -7.86 -5.63 -33.50
C ALA A 14 -7.70 -4.96 -32.13
N LEU A 15 -7.52 -5.76 -31.07
CA LEU A 15 -6.92 -5.27 -29.84
C LEU A 15 -5.47 -4.90 -30.16
N SER A 16 -5.22 -3.63 -30.46
CA SER A 16 -3.91 -3.04 -30.23
C SER A 16 -3.73 -2.92 -28.72
N ALA A 17 -3.39 -4.04 -28.08
CA ALA A 17 -2.84 -4.02 -26.74
C ALA A 17 -1.49 -3.32 -26.85
N GLY A 18 -1.44 -2.04 -26.50
CA GLY A 18 -0.19 -1.43 -26.09
C GLY A 18 0.35 -2.30 -24.95
N ALA A 19 1.52 -2.89 -25.13
CA ALA A 19 2.21 -3.61 -24.08
C ALA A 19 2.66 -2.61 -23.01
N ALA A 20 1.71 -2.10 -22.22
CA ALA A 20 2.03 -1.58 -20.91
C ALA A 20 2.64 -2.77 -20.16
N SER A 21 3.91 -2.67 -19.79
CA SER A 21 4.56 -3.66 -18.94
C SER A 21 3.77 -3.72 -17.63
N SER A 22 2.88 -4.70 -17.49
CA SER A 22 2.17 -4.92 -16.24
C SER A 22 3.21 -5.36 -15.21
N LYS A 23 3.34 -4.60 -14.12
CA LYS A 23 4.20 -4.98 -13.00
C LYS A 23 3.76 -6.34 -12.46
N THR A 24 4.70 -7.26 -12.23
CA THR A 24 4.37 -8.56 -11.65
C THR A 24 4.39 -8.44 -10.13
N LEU A 25 3.31 -8.86 -9.47
CA LEU A 25 3.26 -8.98 -8.02
C LEU A 25 4.26 -10.06 -7.55
N THR A 26 5.21 -9.70 -6.69
CA THR A 26 6.24 -10.61 -6.15
C THR A 26 5.95 -11.07 -4.74
N ALA A 27 5.27 -10.25 -3.94
CA ALA A 27 4.82 -10.61 -2.60
C ALA A 27 3.61 -9.75 -2.20
N GLU A 28 2.78 -10.29 -1.31
CA GLU A 28 1.65 -9.58 -0.72
C GLU A 28 1.57 -9.88 0.77
N TYR A 29 1.24 -8.87 1.56
CA TYR A 29 1.10 -8.96 3.01
C TYR A 29 -0.18 -8.27 3.47
N LEU A 30 -0.85 -8.85 4.47
CA LEU A 30 -1.87 -8.13 5.24
C LEU A 30 -1.18 -7.25 6.29
N ALA A 31 -1.55 -5.98 6.30
CA ALA A 31 -1.09 -4.99 7.25
C ALA A 31 -2.12 -4.80 8.37
N THR A 32 -1.73 -5.06 9.61
CA THR A 32 -2.56 -4.89 10.81
C THR A 32 -1.86 -4.01 11.83
N SER A 33 -2.61 -3.47 12.80
CA SER A 33 -2.01 -2.69 13.89
C SER A 33 -0.92 -3.47 14.61
N ALA A 34 0.26 -2.87 14.70
CA ALA A 34 1.32 -3.36 15.56
C ALA A 34 0.96 -3.06 17.02
N VAL A 35 0.75 -4.11 17.80
CA VAL A 35 0.43 -4.01 19.24
C VAL A 35 1.66 -4.41 20.04
N GLY A 36 2.08 -3.56 20.99
CA GLY A 36 3.28 -3.83 21.78
C GLY A 36 3.66 -2.67 22.67
N SER A 37 4.95 -2.31 22.65
CA SER A 37 5.49 -1.23 23.48
C SER A 37 4.99 0.16 23.07
N GLY A 38 4.74 1.01 24.07
CA GLY A 38 4.34 2.40 23.87
C GLY A 38 2.89 2.56 23.38
N SER A 39 2.64 3.63 22.62
CA SER A 39 1.32 3.90 22.03
C SER A 39 1.03 2.92 20.89
N ASN A 40 -0.11 2.22 20.97
CA ASN A 40 -0.60 1.35 19.90
C ASN A 40 -1.38 2.18 18.87
N HIS A 41 -0.99 2.06 17.59
CA HIS A 41 -1.70 2.60 16.43
C HIS A 41 -1.07 2.04 15.14
N SER A 42 -1.89 1.78 14.12
CA SER A 42 -1.37 1.54 12.75
C SER A 42 -0.83 2.83 12.15
N MET A 43 -1.56 3.93 12.32
CA MET A 43 -1.22 5.24 11.78
C MET A 43 -1.44 6.32 12.84
N HIS A 44 -0.53 7.28 12.90
CA HIS A 44 -0.63 8.45 13.75
C HIS A 44 -0.41 9.74 12.97
N LEU A 45 -1.21 10.77 13.27
CA LEU A 45 -1.13 12.11 12.68
C LEU A 45 -0.82 13.13 13.78
N SER A 46 0.33 13.79 13.71
CA SER A 46 0.87 14.64 14.79
C SER A 46 -0.05 15.79 15.21
N GLU A 47 -0.76 16.41 14.27
CA GLU A 47 -1.63 17.56 14.57
C GLU A 47 -2.99 17.15 15.12
N GLY A 48 -3.42 15.91 14.87
CA GLY A 48 -4.79 15.47 15.10
C GLY A 48 -5.76 16.14 14.14
N ILE A 49 -6.67 15.35 13.58
CA ILE A 49 -7.55 15.80 12.51
C ILE A 49 -8.97 15.38 12.84
N GLY A 50 -9.87 16.35 12.87
CA GLY A 50 -11.24 16.17 13.35
C GLY A 50 -11.30 16.13 14.89
N MET A 51 -12.17 16.95 15.49
CA MET A 51 -12.27 17.10 16.95
C MET A 51 -12.54 15.77 17.68
N GLN A 52 -13.14 14.79 16.99
CA GLN A 52 -13.50 13.50 17.56
C GLN A 52 -12.57 12.34 17.14
N ALA A 53 -11.83 12.46 16.03
CA ALA A 53 -11.03 11.34 15.52
C ALA A 53 -9.66 11.24 16.22
N LYS A 54 -9.24 12.29 16.94
CA LYS A 54 -7.91 12.42 17.56
C LYS A 54 -6.79 12.08 16.54
N ARG A 55 -5.69 11.50 17.03
CA ARG A 55 -4.44 11.34 16.27
C ARG A 55 -4.17 9.91 15.80
N LYS A 56 -4.88 8.91 16.32
CA LYS A 56 -4.52 7.49 16.20
C LYS A 56 -5.58 6.72 15.44
N TYR A 57 -5.12 5.92 14.48
CA TYR A 57 -5.94 5.15 13.57
C TYR A 57 -5.40 3.73 13.44
N ASP A 58 -6.29 2.77 13.21
CA ASP A 58 -5.98 1.34 13.06
C ASP A 58 -6.57 0.79 11.76
N PHE A 59 -5.86 -0.13 11.10
CA PHE A 59 -6.40 -0.81 9.91
C PHE A 59 -7.66 -1.61 10.25
N ILE A 60 -8.79 -1.26 9.64
CA ILE A 60 -10.07 -1.99 9.74
C ILE A 60 -10.79 -1.97 8.38
N PRO A 61 -10.83 -3.07 7.61
CA PRO A 61 -10.09 -4.33 7.84
C PRO A 61 -8.57 -4.15 7.64
N ALA A 62 -7.82 -5.25 7.74
CA ALA A 62 -6.38 -5.25 7.42
C ALA A 62 -6.11 -4.61 6.05
N GLY A 63 -5.07 -3.78 5.98
CA GLY A 63 -4.56 -3.24 4.72
C GLY A 63 -3.84 -4.32 3.92
N VAL A 64 -3.48 -3.99 2.69
CA VAL A 64 -2.72 -4.85 1.77
C VAL A 64 -1.47 -4.11 1.34
N LEU A 65 -0.32 -4.70 1.59
CA LEU A 65 0.98 -4.27 1.07
C LEU A 65 1.39 -5.21 -0.06
N SER A 66 1.53 -4.66 -1.26
CA SER A 66 1.90 -5.39 -2.47
C SER A 66 3.30 -4.96 -2.92
N PHE A 67 4.19 -5.93 -3.16
CA PHE A 67 5.51 -5.72 -3.75
C PHE A 67 5.52 -6.14 -5.20
N PHE A 68 6.25 -5.41 -6.03
CA PHE A 68 6.35 -5.66 -7.47
C PHE A 68 7.78 -6.04 -7.91
N ASP A 69 7.89 -6.64 -9.08
CA ASP A 69 9.15 -7.09 -9.68
C ASP A 69 10.09 -5.95 -10.12
N ASP A 70 9.53 -4.76 -10.36
CA ASP A 70 10.28 -3.54 -10.63
C ASP A 70 10.85 -2.86 -9.38
N GLY A 71 10.65 -3.45 -8.19
CA GLY A 71 11.13 -2.93 -6.92
C GLY A 71 10.18 -1.96 -6.23
N THR A 72 9.08 -1.56 -6.87
CA THR A 72 8.04 -0.72 -6.24
C THR A 72 7.18 -1.52 -5.26
N ALA A 73 6.51 -0.82 -4.36
CA ALA A 73 5.49 -1.38 -3.48
C ALA A 73 4.37 -0.38 -3.23
N THR A 74 3.18 -0.88 -2.92
CA THR A 74 2.04 -0.04 -2.54
C THR A 74 1.34 -0.63 -1.32
N LEU A 75 1.08 0.21 -0.31
CA LEU A 75 0.24 -0.11 0.84
C LEU A 75 -1.13 0.56 0.65
N ILE A 76 -2.19 -0.23 0.57
CA ILE A 76 -3.57 0.27 0.45
C ILE A 76 -4.39 -0.25 1.63
N GLY A 77 -5.29 0.57 2.17
CA GLY A 77 -6.30 0.07 3.09
C GLY A 77 -7.11 1.18 3.73
N ARG A 78 -7.95 0.79 4.69
CA ARG A 78 -8.74 1.73 5.49
C ARG A 78 -8.21 1.75 6.90
N VAL A 79 -7.90 2.95 7.39
CA VAL A 79 -7.56 3.17 8.80
C VAL A 79 -8.68 3.95 9.48
N VAL A 80 -9.15 3.41 10.60
CA VAL A 80 -10.30 3.92 11.36
C VAL A 80 -9.80 4.51 12.68
N SER A 81 -10.35 5.66 13.08
CA SER A 81 -9.98 6.30 14.32
C SER A 81 -10.29 5.42 15.52
N GLN A 82 -9.33 5.33 16.44
CA GLN A 82 -9.49 4.63 17.72
C GLN A 82 -10.55 5.26 18.64
N ASN A 83 -10.98 6.49 18.37
CA ASN A 83 -11.92 7.23 19.23
C ASN A 83 -13.30 7.39 18.59
N ASN A 84 -13.43 7.17 17.27
CA ASN A 84 -14.70 7.23 16.58
C ASN A 84 -14.65 6.40 15.30
N THR A 85 -15.38 5.28 15.27
CA THR A 85 -15.38 4.36 14.13
C THR A 85 -15.99 4.92 12.85
N ASN A 86 -16.74 6.03 12.95
CA ASN A 86 -17.25 6.75 11.79
C ASN A 86 -16.22 7.76 11.22
N ALA A 87 -15.03 7.90 11.81
CA ALA A 87 -13.96 8.74 11.28
C ALA A 87 -12.82 7.87 10.74
N TYR A 88 -12.61 7.87 9.43
CA TYR A 88 -11.60 7.01 8.80
C TYR A 88 -10.94 7.68 7.60
N PHE A 89 -9.80 7.11 7.20
CA PHE A 89 -9.12 7.40 5.94
C PHE A 89 -9.01 6.12 5.11
N ASP A 90 -9.30 6.22 3.83
CA ASP A 90 -8.79 5.29 2.83
C ASP A 90 -7.41 5.79 2.39
N LEU A 91 -6.37 4.98 2.58
CA LEU A 91 -4.98 5.32 2.29
C LEU A 91 -4.43 4.52 1.12
N ALA A 92 -3.49 5.14 0.42
CA ALA A 92 -2.64 4.50 -0.56
C ALA A 92 -1.24 5.13 -0.45
N PHE A 93 -0.25 4.37 -0.01
CA PHE A 93 1.14 4.80 0.10
C PHE A 93 2.00 4.05 -0.91
N ASP A 94 2.83 4.80 -1.63
CA ASP A 94 3.69 4.28 -2.69
C ASP A 94 5.15 4.33 -2.26
N TYR A 95 5.85 3.26 -2.56
CA TYR A 95 7.25 3.08 -2.26
C TYR A 95 8.04 2.60 -3.47
N ASP A 96 9.33 2.89 -3.49
CA ASP A 96 10.28 2.33 -4.45
C ASP A 96 11.58 1.87 -3.78
N ASN A 97 12.52 1.40 -4.59
CA ASN A 97 13.85 0.96 -4.17
C ASN A 97 14.95 1.97 -4.56
N THR A 98 14.58 3.24 -4.82
CA THR A 98 15.52 4.29 -5.18
C THR A 98 15.73 5.22 -3.99
N PHE A 99 16.95 5.25 -3.47
CA PHE A 99 17.28 6.08 -2.32
C PHE A 99 18.13 7.27 -2.74
N LEU A 100 17.83 8.45 -2.18
CA LEU A 100 18.65 9.65 -2.38
C LEU A 100 20.00 9.57 -1.66
N GLN A 101 20.08 8.73 -0.63
CA GLN A 101 21.25 8.50 0.21
C GLN A 101 21.17 7.10 0.86
N PRO A 102 22.25 6.59 1.48
CA PRO A 102 22.17 5.33 2.21
C PRO A 102 21.02 5.35 3.23
N PRO A 103 20.10 4.37 3.21
CA PRO A 103 18.88 4.44 4.01
C PRO A 103 19.20 4.33 5.50
N ASN A 104 18.64 5.26 6.28
CA ASN A 104 18.47 5.11 7.72
C ASN A 104 16.99 4.77 8.01
N PHE A 105 16.66 4.48 9.25
CA PHE A 105 15.29 4.13 9.64
C PHE A 105 14.91 4.70 10.99
N LYS A 106 13.60 4.79 11.20
CA LYS A 106 12.99 5.19 12.46
C LYS A 106 13.19 4.10 13.53
N SER A 107 13.69 4.48 14.70
CA SER A 107 13.86 3.55 15.84
C SER A 107 13.54 4.23 17.18
N GLU A 108 12.26 4.60 17.40
CA GLU A 108 11.84 5.28 18.64
C GLU A 108 11.81 4.33 19.85
N ASN A 109 11.60 3.03 19.61
CA ASN A 109 11.49 1.99 20.64
C ASN A 109 12.62 0.94 20.53
N GLY A 110 13.73 1.28 19.86
CA GLY A 110 14.88 0.38 19.73
C GLY A 110 14.68 -0.74 18.69
N SER A 111 13.95 -0.47 17.60
CA SER A 111 13.95 -1.31 16.41
C SER A 111 15.36 -1.66 15.96
N VAL A 112 15.56 -2.92 15.58
CA VAL A 112 16.85 -3.44 15.11
C VAL A 112 16.80 -3.87 13.66
N VAL A 113 17.97 -4.02 13.05
CA VAL A 113 18.17 -4.65 11.74
C VAL A 113 18.42 -6.14 11.96
N ALA A 114 17.49 -6.98 11.51
CA ALA A 114 17.61 -8.43 11.49
C ALA A 114 18.04 -8.94 10.10
N GLY A 115 18.31 -10.24 9.97
CA GLY A 115 18.79 -10.84 8.72
C GLY A 115 17.79 -10.78 7.56
N ASP A 116 16.50 -10.58 7.86
CA ASP A 116 15.42 -10.42 6.89
C ASP A 116 15.07 -8.94 6.62
N THR A 117 15.85 -8.01 7.17
CA THR A 117 15.55 -6.57 7.05
C THR A 117 15.89 -6.04 5.67
N PHE A 118 14.97 -5.25 5.12
CA PHE A 118 15.19 -4.48 3.89
C PHE A 118 14.46 -3.14 3.96
N PHE A 119 14.77 -2.27 3.00
CA PHE A 119 14.24 -0.90 2.97
C PHE A 119 13.48 -0.60 1.68
N ARG A 120 12.51 0.31 1.76
CA ARG A 120 11.93 1.01 0.61
C ARG A 120 11.79 2.49 0.93
N ASP A 121 11.93 3.33 -0.08
CA ASP A 121 11.75 4.76 0.08
C ASP A 121 10.29 5.13 -0.23
N MET A 122 9.69 6.00 0.58
CA MET A 122 8.34 6.49 0.30
C MET A 122 8.43 7.55 -0.80
N VAL A 123 7.72 7.33 -1.90
CA VAL A 123 7.70 8.27 -3.03
C VAL A 123 6.46 9.13 -3.06
N GLY A 124 5.39 8.69 -2.39
CA GLY A 124 4.18 9.46 -2.28
C GLY A 124 3.03 8.68 -1.66
N GLY A 125 1.85 9.27 -1.74
CA GLY A 125 0.62 8.61 -1.36
C GLY A 125 -0.52 9.59 -1.12
N THR A 126 -1.63 9.05 -0.65
CA THR A 126 -2.84 9.81 -0.33
C THR A 126 -3.50 9.30 0.94
N LEU A 127 -4.21 10.22 1.61
CA LEU A 127 -5.19 9.92 2.64
C LEU A 127 -6.51 10.58 2.24
N THR A 128 -7.52 9.77 1.96
CA THR A 128 -8.87 10.22 1.57
C THR A 128 -9.82 9.99 2.74
N GLY A 129 -10.31 11.08 3.32
CA GLY A 129 -11.20 11.02 4.48
C GLY A 129 -12.60 10.52 4.11
N GLY A 130 -13.19 9.72 4.98
CA GLY A 130 -14.56 9.24 4.87
C GLY A 130 -15.32 9.29 6.20
N GLY A 131 -16.63 9.06 6.12
CA GLY A 131 -17.55 9.22 7.26
C GLY A 131 -17.51 10.66 7.80
N LEU A 132 -17.15 10.86 9.06
CA LEU A 132 -16.98 12.19 9.67
C LEU A 132 -15.82 13.00 9.08
N LEU A 133 -14.90 12.34 8.36
CA LEU A 133 -13.78 12.98 7.68
C LEU A 133 -14.03 13.14 6.17
N ALA A 134 -15.24 12.80 5.69
CA ALA A 134 -15.60 12.93 4.27
C ALA A 134 -15.38 14.37 3.77
N GLY A 135 -14.66 14.52 2.66
CA GLY A 135 -14.28 15.82 2.11
C GLY A 135 -12.89 16.33 2.54
N LEU A 136 -12.14 15.52 3.26
CA LEU A 136 -10.76 15.79 3.59
C LEU A 136 -9.86 14.97 2.67
N ASN A 137 -8.98 15.62 1.91
CA ASN A 137 -8.00 14.96 1.07
C ASN A 137 -6.60 15.44 1.44
N MET A 138 -5.66 14.50 1.52
CA MET A 138 -4.26 14.79 1.78
C MET A 138 -3.36 14.01 0.84
N THR A 139 -2.26 14.66 0.48
CA THR A 139 -1.11 14.05 -0.15
C THR A 139 -0.10 13.67 0.93
N VAL A 140 0.63 12.58 0.68
CA VAL A 140 1.67 12.07 1.56
C VAL A 140 3.00 12.05 0.81
N ALA A 141 4.08 12.33 1.54
CA ALA A 141 5.45 12.26 1.06
C ALA A 141 6.37 11.69 2.15
N ARG A 142 7.60 11.33 1.77
CA ARG A 142 8.66 10.92 2.70
C ARG A 142 8.92 11.97 3.80
N ALA A 143 9.39 11.51 4.95
CA ALA A 143 9.85 12.38 6.02
C ALA A 143 11.20 11.91 6.59
N PRO A 144 12.21 12.79 6.68
CA PRO A 144 12.28 14.13 6.09
C PRO A 144 12.26 14.10 4.55
N GLU A 145 12.09 15.27 3.94
CA GLU A 145 12.06 15.44 2.48
C GLU A 145 13.33 14.95 1.78
N ASP A 146 14.48 14.98 2.46
CA ASP A 146 15.76 14.50 1.94
C ASP A 146 15.89 12.96 1.88
N GLY A 147 14.86 12.22 2.34
CA GLY A 147 14.83 10.76 2.31
C GLY A 147 15.78 10.09 3.30
N PHE A 148 16.21 10.77 4.37
CA PHE A 148 17.11 10.19 5.37
C PHE A 148 16.50 8.94 6.06
N TYR A 149 15.20 8.95 6.32
CA TYR A 149 14.50 7.80 6.90
C TYR A 149 13.69 7.06 5.84
N ALA A 150 14.19 5.91 5.41
CA ALA A 150 13.45 4.95 4.60
C ALA A 150 12.45 4.16 5.46
N THR A 151 11.49 3.54 4.79
CA THR A 151 10.61 2.53 5.39
C THR A 151 11.40 1.27 5.63
N GLN A 152 11.50 0.86 6.90
CA GLN A 152 12.09 -0.42 7.27
C GLN A 152 11.03 -1.51 7.17
N PHE A 153 11.44 -2.69 6.67
CA PHE A 153 10.69 -3.95 6.73
C PHE A 153 11.57 -5.00 7.39
N GLY A 154 11.00 -5.87 8.21
CA GLY A 154 11.79 -6.91 8.89
C GLY A 154 11.20 -7.35 10.22
N SER A 155 11.68 -8.48 10.72
CA SER A 155 11.34 -8.99 12.04
C SER A 155 12.26 -8.43 13.13
N GLY A 156 11.85 -8.59 14.38
CA GLY A 156 12.67 -8.24 15.54
C GLY A 156 13.44 -9.43 16.09
N THR A 157 14.00 -9.24 17.27
CA THR A 157 14.56 -10.34 18.07
C THR A 157 13.66 -10.60 19.28
N VAL A 158 14.01 -11.59 20.10
CA VAL A 158 13.32 -11.85 21.36
C VAL A 158 13.36 -10.63 22.30
N THR A 159 14.42 -9.82 22.22
CA THR A 159 14.65 -8.69 23.14
C THR A 159 14.35 -7.33 22.53
N ASN A 160 14.36 -7.21 21.20
CA ASN A 160 14.23 -5.93 20.51
C ASN A 160 13.10 -5.97 19.48
N PRO A 161 12.32 -4.88 19.35
CA PRO A 161 11.30 -4.78 18.32
C PRO A 161 11.88 -4.92 16.91
N GLY A 162 11.05 -5.39 15.99
CA GLY A 162 11.34 -5.43 14.56
C GLY A 162 11.09 -4.09 13.89
N ALA A 163 10.91 -4.13 12.58
CA ALA A 163 10.69 -2.93 11.79
C ALA A 163 9.38 -2.21 12.15
N ASN A 164 8.39 -2.88 12.74
CA ASN A 164 7.17 -2.23 13.23
C ASN A 164 7.38 -1.34 14.47
N ASN A 165 8.55 -1.34 15.10
CA ASN A 165 8.86 -0.50 16.25
C ASN A 165 7.92 -0.69 17.47
N LYS A 166 7.25 -1.84 17.59
CA LYS A 166 6.34 -2.17 18.71
C LYS A 166 6.62 -3.52 19.35
N ASN A 167 6.82 -4.54 18.53
CA ASN A 167 6.99 -5.93 18.95
C ASN A 167 7.99 -6.64 18.02
N SER A 168 8.23 -7.93 18.22
CA SER A 168 9.21 -8.71 17.44
C SER A 168 8.68 -9.31 16.13
N ASN A 169 7.40 -9.11 15.80
CA ASN A 169 6.80 -9.64 14.57
C ASN A 169 7.46 -9.02 13.32
N PHE A 170 7.33 -9.72 12.20
CA PHE A 170 7.63 -9.12 10.90
C PHE A 170 6.65 -7.97 10.64
N GLY A 171 7.19 -6.82 10.25
CA GLY A 171 6.38 -5.63 10.09
C GLY A 171 7.07 -4.52 9.31
N MET A 172 6.52 -3.32 9.38
CA MET A 172 7.13 -2.12 8.83
C MET A 172 6.82 -0.87 9.64
N ALA A 173 7.70 0.12 9.55
CA ALA A 173 7.43 1.46 10.04
C ALA A 173 8.15 2.53 9.21
N ASN A 174 7.52 3.70 9.13
CA ASN A 174 8.15 4.91 8.63
C ASN A 174 7.49 6.17 9.22
N TRP A 175 8.23 7.27 9.21
CA TRP A 175 7.64 8.61 9.29
C TRP A 175 7.23 9.09 7.91
N PHE A 176 6.17 9.87 7.83
CA PHE A 176 5.75 10.52 6.59
C PHE A 176 5.32 11.97 6.85
N MET A 177 5.38 12.78 5.82
CA MET A 177 4.77 14.10 5.80
C MET A 177 3.41 14.00 5.12
N TYR A 178 2.44 14.76 5.58
CA TYR A 178 1.16 14.91 4.89
C TYR A 178 0.80 16.38 4.74
N THR A 179 0.17 16.72 3.62
CA THR A 179 -0.32 18.07 3.32
C THR A 179 -1.82 18.01 3.12
N ILE A 180 -2.56 18.93 3.76
CA ILE A 180 -4.01 19.03 3.57
C ILE A 180 -4.29 19.75 2.26
N ASP A 181 -4.72 19.03 1.23
CA ASP A 181 -5.02 19.62 -0.07
C ASP A 181 -6.42 20.22 -0.10
N GLN A 182 -7.36 19.57 0.60
CA GLN A 182 -8.77 19.99 0.65
C GLN A 182 -9.36 19.70 2.02
N ALA A 183 -10.13 20.64 2.57
CA ALA A 183 -10.80 20.51 3.86
C ALA A 183 -12.25 21.04 3.79
N ASN A 184 -13.10 20.41 2.97
CA ASN A 184 -14.53 20.75 2.87
C ASN A 184 -15.45 19.86 3.74
N CYS A 185 -14.84 19.12 4.66
CA CYS A 185 -15.48 18.23 5.62
C CYS A 185 -16.27 18.98 6.70
N GLN A 186 -17.57 18.74 6.81
CA GLN A 186 -18.45 19.49 7.73
C GLN A 186 -18.08 19.38 9.21
N VAL A 187 -17.62 18.20 9.65
CA VAL A 187 -17.36 17.91 11.09
C VAL A 187 -15.90 18.22 11.48
N CYS A 188 -15.00 18.28 10.51
CA CYS A 188 -13.59 18.57 10.74
C CYS A 188 -13.14 19.96 10.26
N ALA A 189 -13.95 20.69 9.48
CA ALA A 189 -13.57 21.99 8.91
C ALA A 189 -13.33 23.10 9.94
N THR A 190 -13.85 23.00 11.17
CA THR A 190 -13.65 24.03 12.20
C THR A 190 -12.17 24.13 12.56
N GLY A 191 -11.48 25.12 12.00
CA GLY A 191 -10.04 25.34 12.19
C GLY A 191 -9.11 24.57 11.24
N LEU A 192 -9.62 23.71 10.35
CA LEU A 192 -8.81 23.04 9.31
C LEU A 192 -8.74 23.82 7.99
N GLN A 193 -9.71 24.69 7.68
CA GLN A 193 -9.66 25.50 6.46
C GLN A 193 -8.42 26.42 6.42
N GLY A 194 -8.04 27.00 7.56
CA GLY A 194 -6.78 27.75 7.70
C GLY A 194 -5.52 26.88 7.70
N ARG A 195 -5.66 25.56 7.57
CA ARG A 195 -4.55 24.59 7.50
C ARG A 195 -4.41 23.93 6.14
N VAL A 196 -5.25 24.26 5.16
CA VAL A 196 -5.04 23.81 3.77
C VAL A 196 -3.68 24.30 3.29
N GLY A 197 -2.90 23.42 2.66
CA GLY A 197 -1.52 23.66 2.26
C GLY A 197 -0.49 23.57 3.41
N ARG A 198 -0.91 23.37 4.67
CA ARG A 198 0.04 23.08 5.75
C ARG A 198 0.48 21.63 5.69
N THR A 199 1.79 21.45 5.82
CA THR A 199 2.42 20.14 5.98
C THR A 199 2.61 19.83 7.46
N ALA A 200 2.36 18.59 7.84
CA ALA A 200 2.61 18.06 9.17
C ALA A 200 3.14 16.62 9.08
N MET A 201 3.55 16.05 10.22
CA MET A 201 4.16 14.72 10.25
C MET A 201 3.18 13.65 10.75
N GLY A 202 3.36 12.45 10.25
CA GLY A 202 2.72 11.25 10.76
C GLY A 202 3.69 10.07 10.80
N ASP A 203 3.19 8.95 11.30
CA ASP A 203 3.91 7.69 11.27
C ASP A 203 2.96 6.52 11.02
N VAL A 204 3.50 5.49 10.38
CA VAL A 204 2.85 4.19 10.22
C VAL A 204 3.69 3.14 10.93
N ASN A 205 3.04 2.22 11.66
CA ASN A 205 3.66 1.07 12.31
C ASN A 205 2.71 -0.12 12.18
N VAL A 206 3.08 -1.16 11.43
CA VAL A 206 2.19 -2.30 11.21
C VAL A 206 2.90 -3.63 11.31
N ASP A 207 2.16 -4.62 11.80
CA ASP A 207 2.50 -6.03 11.66
C ASP A 207 2.10 -6.49 10.25
N LEU A 208 2.99 -7.25 9.62
CA LEU A 208 2.80 -7.76 8.26
C LEU A 208 2.73 -9.28 8.30
N SER A 209 1.66 -9.84 7.75
CA SER A 209 1.50 -11.29 7.60
C SER A 209 1.39 -11.66 6.12
N ALA A 210 2.20 -12.62 5.68
CA ALA A 210 2.25 -12.99 4.26
C ALA A 210 0.90 -13.55 3.79
N VAL A 211 0.42 -13.06 2.66
CA VAL A 211 -0.71 -13.65 1.94
C VAL A 211 -0.15 -14.69 0.97
N PRO A 212 -0.56 -15.96 1.05
CA PRO A 212 -0.18 -16.94 0.05
C PRO A 212 -0.64 -16.46 -1.32
N LEU A 213 0.30 -16.17 -2.22
CA LEU A 213 -0.04 -15.83 -3.60
C LEU A 213 -0.85 -17.01 -4.18
N PRO A 214 -2.04 -16.77 -4.75
CA PRO A 214 -2.80 -17.85 -5.34
C PRO A 214 -1.93 -18.49 -6.43
N GLY A 215 -1.65 -19.79 -6.28
CA GLY A 215 -0.84 -20.58 -7.22
C GLY A 215 -1.39 -20.58 -8.66
N ALA A 216 -2.53 -19.93 -8.89
CA ALA A 216 -3.09 -19.59 -10.19
C ALA A 216 -2.10 -18.90 -11.13
N GLY A 217 -1.14 -18.11 -10.64
CA GLY A 217 -0.07 -17.53 -11.48
C GLY A 217 0.77 -18.61 -12.18
N LEU A 218 1.13 -19.67 -11.45
CA LEU A 218 1.84 -20.82 -12.00
C LEU A 218 0.93 -21.70 -12.87
N LEU A 219 -0.36 -21.84 -12.51
CA LEU A 219 -1.34 -22.59 -13.31
C LEU A 219 -1.71 -21.90 -14.63
N MET A 220 -1.70 -20.56 -14.70
CA MET A 220 -1.94 -19.80 -15.93
C MET A 220 -0.79 -19.98 -16.92
N ILE A 221 0.47 -19.98 -16.45
CA ILE A 221 1.64 -20.29 -17.28
C ILE A 221 1.60 -21.75 -17.76
N GLY A 222 1.25 -22.69 -16.87
CA GLY A 222 1.05 -24.10 -17.25
C GLY A 222 -0.10 -24.30 -18.26
N GLY A 223 -1.19 -23.55 -18.12
CA GLY A 223 -2.32 -23.51 -19.04
C GLY A 223 -1.92 -23.01 -20.43
N LEU A 224 -1.16 -21.92 -20.52
CA LEU A 224 -0.68 -21.39 -21.80
C LEU A 224 0.30 -22.34 -22.50
N ALA A 225 1.18 -23.01 -21.76
CA ALA A 225 2.11 -24.01 -22.30
C ALA A 225 1.37 -25.25 -22.87
N THR A 226 0.30 -25.70 -22.20
CA THR A 226 -0.53 -26.82 -22.67
C THR A 226 -1.33 -26.45 -23.92
N PHE A 227 -1.88 -25.24 -24.02
CA PHE A 227 -2.54 -24.76 -25.25
C PHE A 227 -1.57 -24.63 -26.44
N ALA A 228 -0.33 -24.16 -26.23
CA ALA A 228 0.69 -24.10 -27.27
C ALA A 228 1.12 -25.49 -27.77
N GLY A 229 1.23 -26.47 -26.85
CA GLY A 229 1.53 -27.87 -27.18
C GLY A 229 0.43 -28.55 -28.01
N LEU A 230 -0.84 -28.32 -27.66
CA LEU A 230 -1.99 -28.86 -28.39
C LEU A 230 -2.10 -28.30 -29.81
N ARG A 231 -1.76 -27.01 -30.01
CA ARG A 231 -1.76 -26.39 -31.35
C ARG A 231 -0.68 -26.94 -32.27
N ARG A 232 0.48 -27.36 -31.74
CA ARG A 232 1.55 -27.99 -32.55
C ARG A 232 1.20 -29.40 -33.01
N ARG A 233 0.46 -30.19 -32.23
CA ARG A 233 0.09 -31.56 -32.62
C ARG A 233 -0.88 -31.59 -33.81
N LYS A 234 -1.79 -30.62 -33.94
CA LYS A 234 -2.70 -30.55 -35.10
C LYS A 234 -2.03 -30.21 -36.44
N ARG A 235 -0.79 -29.67 -36.44
CA ARG A 235 -0.06 -29.35 -37.68
C ARG A 235 0.80 -30.48 -38.23
N LYS A 236 1.01 -31.57 -37.47
CA LYS A 236 1.74 -32.76 -37.94
C LYS A 236 0.83 -33.90 -38.41
N ALA A 237 -0.49 -33.72 -38.29
CA ALA A 237 -1.50 -34.71 -38.69
C ALA A 237 -2.26 -34.30 -39.96
N ALA A 238 -1.73 -33.35 -40.72
CA ALA A 238 -2.21 -32.93 -42.05
C ALA A 238 -1.05 -33.01 -43.04
#